data_AF-A0A6Y4G997-F1
#
_entry.id   AF-A0A6Y4G997-F1
#
_cell.length_a   1.000
_cell.length_b   1.000
_cell.length_c   1.000
_cell.angle_alpha   90.00
_cell.angle_beta   90.00
_cell.angle_gamma   90.00
#
_symmetry.space_group_name_H-M   'P 1'
#
loop_
_entity.id
_entity.type
_entity.pdbx_description
1 polymer ?
#
loop_
_entity_poly.entity_id
_entity_poly.type
_entity_poly.pdbx_seq_one_letter_code
_entity_poly.pdbx_strand_id
1 'polypeptide(L)'
;APAKKNVWDEFMKNPEKEINAIRTPPYHGDQGFIGRICQDAERWQNILPGRIISYKANIATPKMIGFNPELYDGTGNGKLPDGVSIVCFHGSPRPWNTALPWVPYFSLKNTIQSKVKQYKLSLR
;
A
#
# COMPACT_ATOMS: atom_id res chain seq x y z
N ALA A 1 17.21 17.06 9.08
CA ALA A 1 17.97 15.83 8.79
C ALA A 1 18.58 15.92 7.39
N PRO A 2 19.84 15.51 7.20
CA PRO A 2 20.54 15.59 5.91
C PRO A 2 19.77 14.96 4.74
N ALA A 3 19.12 13.81 4.96
CA ALA A 3 18.34 13.11 3.93
C ALA A 3 17.23 13.99 3.33
N LYS A 4 16.48 14.73 4.16
CA LYS A 4 15.40 15.63 3.67
C LYS A 4 15.97 16.73 2.77
N LYS A 5 17.11 17.31 3.16
CA LYS A 5 17.77 18.35 2.37
C LYS A 5 18.27 17.78 1.04
N ASN A 6 18.90 16.60 1.04
CA ASN A 6 19.40 15.96 -0.18
C ASN A 6 18.27 15.64 -1.16
N VAL A 7 17.15 15.10 -0.67
CA VAL A 7 15.97 14.83 -1.50
C VAL A 7 15.42 16.13 -2.10
N TRP A 8 15.32 17.19 -1.30
CA TRP A 8 14.84 18.49 -1.74
C TRP A 8 15.76 19.11 -2.80
N ASP A 9 17.06 19.16 -2.53
CA ASP A 9 18.04 19.75 -3.44
C ASP A 9 18.09 19.00 -4.77
N GLU A 10 18.01 17.66 -4.75
CA GLU A 10 17.95 16.85 -5.97
C GLU A 10 16.68 17.12 -6.78
N PHE A 11 15.53 17.24 -6.10
CA PHE A 11 14.26 17.51 -6.76
C PHE A 11 14.27 18.88 -7.44
N MET A 12 14.82 19.89 -6.74
CA MET A 12 14.88 21.27 -7.22
C MET A 12 15.82 21.48 -8.42
N LYS A 13 16.67 20.51 -8.78
CA LYS A 13 17.47 20.59 -10.02
C LYS A 13 16.61 20.60 -11.27
N ASN A 14 15.53 19.80 -11.30
CA ASN A 14 14.57 19.78 -12.41
C ASN A 14 13.24 19.10 -11.99
N PRO A 15 12.36 19.81 -11.26
CA PRO A 15 11.10 19.25 -10.78
C PRO A 15 10.20 18.74 -11.91
N GLU A 16 10.14 19.47 -13.02
CA GLU A 16 9.28 19.15 -14.16
C GLU A 16 9.66 17.81 -14.79
N LYS A 17 10.97 17.55 -14.98
CA LYS A 17 11.47 16.27 -15.47
C LYS A 17 11.07 15.13 -14.54
N GLU A 18 11.19 15.31 -13.22
CA GLU A 18 10.89 14.25 -12.25
C GLU A 18 9.38 13.97 -12.16
N ILE A 19 8.54 15.00 -12.25
CA ILE A 19 7.07 14.88 -12.25
C ILE A 19 6.58 14.20 -13.54
N ASN A 20 7.13 14.57 -14.69
CA ASN A 20 6.68 14.09 -16.00
C ASN A 20 7.35 12.77 -16.44
N ALA A 21 8.32 12.26 -15.69
CA ALA A 21 9.00 11.02 -16.02
C ALA A 21 8.05 9.81 -15.96
N ILE A 22 7.83 9.18 -17.12
CA ILE A 22 7.12 7.90 -17.19
C ILE A 22 8.07 6.79 -16.73
N ARG A 23 7.77 6.18 -15.58
CA ARG A 23 8.54 5.09 -14.98
C ARG A 23 7.60 3.95 -14.58
N THR A 24 8.10 2.72 -14.59
CA THR A 24 7.35 1.54 -14.15
C THR A 24 7.60 1.23 -12.67
N PRO A 25 6.69 0.50 -12.00
CA PRO A 25 6.95 0.00 -10.65
C PRO A 25 8.24 -0.86 -10.61
N PRO A 26 9.01 -0.83 -9.50
CA PRO A 26 8.79 -0.05 -8.28
C PRO A 26 9.36 1.38 -8.34
N TYR A 27 9.85 1.82 -9.50
CA TYR A 27 10.63 3.06 -9.67
C TYR A 27 9.81 4.28 -10.08
N HIS A 28 8.48 4.20 -10.01
CA HIS A 28 7.61 5.32 -10.38
C HIS A 28 7.35 6.28 -9.22
N GLY A 29 7.00 7.52 -9.58
CA GLY A 29 6.57 8.55 -8.64
C GLY A 29 7.61 8.90 -7.59
N ASP A 30 7.12 9.31 -6.42
CA ASP A 30 7.93 9.71 -5.28
C ASP A 30 8.70 8.54 -4.67
N GLN A 31 8.11 7.33 -4.62
CA GLN A 31 8.80 6.14 -4.11
C GLN A 31 10.09 5.85 -4.88
N GLY A 32 10.02 5.88 -6.22
CA GLY A 32 11.20 5.67 -7.06
C GLY A 32 12.22 6.79 -6.94
N PHE A 33 11.75 8.05 -6.95
CA PHE A 33 12.60 9.22 -6.83
C PHE A 33 13.37 9.24 -5.50
N ILE A 34 12.66 9.10 -4.38
CA ILE A 34 13.25 9.09 -3.04
C ILE A 34 14.13 7.85 -2.87
N GLY A 35 13.70 6.69 -3.36
CA GLY A 35 14.47 5.44 -3.28
C GLY A 35 15.84 5.52 -3.96
N ARG A 36 15.93 6.25 -5.09
CA ARG A 36 17.21 6.49 -5.80
C ARG A 36 18.20 7.32 -4.98
N ILE A 37 17.71 8.27 -4.18
CA ILE A 37 18.52 9.21 -3.40
C ILE A 37 18.87 8.61 -2.03
N CYS A 38 17.91 7.92 -1.42
CA CYS A 38 18.00 7.33 -0.09
C CYS A 38 18.16 5.81 -0.17
N GLN A 39 19.20 5.35 -0.88
CA GLN A 39 19.44 3.92 -1.12
C GLN A 39 19.66 3.16 0.19
N ASP A 40 20.42 3.75 1.11
CA ASP A 40 20.78 3.14 2.40
C ASP A 40 19.76 3.43 3.52
N ALA A 41 18.60 3.99 3.20
CA ALA A 41 17.62 4.28 4.24
C ALA A 41 17.08 2.98 4.88
N GLU A 42 17.09 2.93 6.20
CA GLU A 42 16.51 1.81 6.93
C GLU A 42 15.00 1.71 6.64
N ARG A 43 14.51 0.49 6.36
CA ARG A 43 13.10 0.24 6.08
C ARG A 43 12.42 -0.24 7.34
N TRP A 44 11.27 0.35 7.70
CA TRP A 44 10.57 -0.05 8.93
C TRP A 44 10.17 -1.52 8.94
N GLN A 45 9.93 -2.13 7.78
CA GLN A 45 9.66 -3.56 7.66
C GLN A 45 10.85 -4.43 8.12
N ASN A 46 12.09 -3.91 8.01
CA ASN A 46 13.30 -4.61 8.48
C ASN A 46 13.50 -4.42 9.98
N ILE A 47 13.20 -3.24 10.52
CA ILE A 47 13.35 -2.89 11.94
C ILE A 47 12.25 -3.53 12.79
N LEU A 48 11.03 -3.58 12.24
CA LEU A 48 9.80 -4.01 12.91
C LEU A 48 9.12 -5.11 12.09
N PRO A 49 9.75 -6.30 11.96
CA PRO A 49 9.22 -7.37 11.13
C PRO A 49 7.82 -7.78 11.60
N GLY A 50 6.91 -7.95 10.64
CA GLY A 50 5.51 -8.31 10.88
C GLY A 50 4.63 -7.22 11.48
N ARG A 51 5.19 -6.07 11.91
CA ARG A 51 4.39 -4.95 12.45
C ARG A 51 3.78 -4.07 11.36
N ILE A 52 4.41 -4.01 10.20
CA ILE A 52 3.99 -3.17 9.08
C ILE A 52 3.83 -4.05 7.86
N ILE A 53 2.58 -4.18 7.40
CA ILE A 53 2.21 -5.13 6.36
C ILE A 53 1.43 -4.47 5.22
N SER A 54 1.41 -5.11 4.06
CA SER A 54 0.60 -4.72 2.91
C SER A 54 -0.72 -5.48 2.93
N TYR A 55 -1.84 -4.77 2.74
CA TYR A 55 -3.15 -5.41 2.59
C TYR A 55 -3.14 -6.43 1.45
N LYS A 56 -2.55 -6.10 0.30
CA LYS A 56 -2.59 -6.97 -0.89
C LYS A 56 -1.70 -8.21 -0.76
N ALA A 57 -0.57 -8.06 -0.08
CA ALA A 57 0.39 -9.16 0.06
C ALA A 57 0.01 -10.10 1.21
N ASN A 58 -0.30 -9.54 2.38
CA ASN A 58 -0.34 -10.27 3.64
C ASN A 58 -1.77 -10.53 4.18
N ILE A 59 -2.82 -9.95 3.57
CA ILE A 59 -4.21 -10.10 4.05
C ILE A 59 -5.14 -10.59 2.93
N ALA A 60 -5.14 -9.94 1.77
CA ALA A 60 -6.09 -10.20 0.71
C ALA A 60 -5.99 -11.65 0.19
N THR A 61 -7.15 -12.27 0.00
CA THR A 61 -7.30 -13.61 -0.60
C THR A 61 -7.92 -13.50 -1.99
N PRO A 62 -7.88 -14.55 -2.84
CA PRO A 62 -8.48 -14.53 -4.18
C PRO A 62 -9.95 -14.07 -4.23
N LYS A 63 -10.68 -14.25 -3.13
CA LYS A 63 -12.11 -13.88 -2.99
C LYS A 63 -12.33 -12.46 -2.46
N MET A 64 -11.26 -11.69 -2.24
CA MET A 64 -11.31 -10.34 -1.67
C MET A 64 -10.98 -9.28 -2.71
N ILE A 65 -11.56 -8.09 -2.54
CA ILE A 65 -11.28 -6.95 -3.41
C ILE A 65 -9.81 -6.56 -3.37
N GLY A 66 -9.21 -6.37 -4.54
CA GLY A 66 -7.82 -5.91 -4.64
C GLY A 66 -6.76 -6.99 -4.48
N PHE A 67 -7.15 -8.26 -4.37
CA PHE A 67 -6.21 -9.36 -4.47
C PHE A 67 -5.40 -9.26 -5.77
N ASN A 68 -4.10 -9.44 -5.65
CA ASN A 68 -3.18 -9.53 -6.77
C ASN A 68 -2.27 -10.74 -6.54
N PRO A 69 -2.34 -11.79 -7.39
CA PRO A 69 -1.49 -12.97 -7.24
C PRO A 69 0.01 -12.65 -7.32
N GLU A 70 0.42 -11.59 -8.03
CA GLU A 70 1.82 -11.18 -8.12
C GLU A 70 2.37 -10.58 -6.82
N LEU A 71 1.49 -10.09 -5.96
CA LEU A 71 1.86 -9.50 -4.67
C LEU A 71 1.65 -10.45 -3.50
N TYR A 72 0.97 -11.58 -3.73
CA TYR A 72 0.62 -12.53 -2.68
C TYR A 72 1.88 -13.24 -2.16
N ASP A 73 2.09 -13.18 -0.85
CA ASP A 73 3.30 -13.74 -0.22
C ASP A 73 3.11 -15.17 0.31
N GLY A 74 1.92 -15.76 0.10
CA GLY A 74 1.58 -17.10 0.60
C GLY A 74 0.90 -17.12 1.98
N THR A 75 0.81 -15.98 2.67
CA THR A 75 0.34 -15.93 4.08
C THR A 75 -1.07 -15.35 4.25
N GLY A 76 -1.57 -14.60 3.26
CA GLY A 76 -2.86 -13.93 3.33
C GLY A 76 -4.05 -14.89 3.50
N ASN A 77 -4.80 -14.73 4.60
CA ASN A 77 -5.96 -15.55 4.95
C ASN A 77 -7.26 -14.73 5.14
N GLY A 78 -7.24 -13.46 4.78
CA GLY A 78 -8.38 -12.54 4.88
C GLY A 78 -8.60 -11.94 6.27
N LYS A 79 -7.76 -12.28 7.26
CA LYS A 79 -7.81 -11.72 8.61
C LYS A 79 -6.64 -10.78 8.84
N LEU A 80 -6.82 -9.84 9.77
CA LEU A 80 -5.72 -9.01 10.27
C LEU A 80 -4.84 -9.90 11.17
N PRO A 81 -3.53 -10.07 10.87
CA PRO A 81 -2.64 -10.82 11.74
C PRO A 81 -2.44 -10.14 13.10
N ASP A 82 -2.21 -10.96 14.14
CA ASP A 82 -1.95 -10.45 15.48
C ASP A 82 -0.64 -9.66 15.55
N GLY A 83 -0.60 -8.64 16.41
CA GLY A 83 0.60 -7.84 16.64
C GLY A 83 0.93 -6.82 15.54
N VAL A 84 0.15 -6.76 14.46
CA VAL A 84 0.28 -5.75 13.40
C VAL A 84 -0.03 -4.36 13.95
N SER A 85 0.82 -3.39 13.62
CA SER A 85 0.66 -1.98 14.00
C SER A 85 0.16 -1.12 12.85
N ILE A 86 0.59 -1.40 11.61
CA ILE A 86 0.24 -0.59 10.42
C ILE A 86 -0.11 -1.52 9.26
N VAL A 87 -1.23 -1.22 8.59
CA VAL A 87 -1.61 -1.86 7.31
C VAL A 87 -1.61 -0.84 6.19
N CYS A 88 -0.78 -1.08 5.17
CA CYS A 88 -0.67 -0.23 4.00
C CYS A 88 -1.60 -0.71 2.87
N PHE A 89 -2.49 0.20 2.44
CA PHE A 89 -3.35 0.00 1.27
C PHE A 89 -2.76 0.69 0.04
N HIS A 90 -2.00 -0.05 -0.76
CA HIS A 90 -1.36 0.50 -1.97
C HIS A 90 -2.34 0.58 -3.15
N GLY A 91 -2.65 1.82 -3.56
CA GLY A 91 -3.52 2.10 -4.71
C GLY A 91 -4.98 1.75 -4.45
N SER A 92 -5.60 1.04 -5.40
CA SER A 92 -6.95 0.48 -5.24
C SER A 92 -6.87 -0.95 -4.67
N PRO A 93 -7.69 -1.31 -3.65
CA PRO A 93 -8.72 -0.50 -3.01
C PRO A 93 -8.15 0.47 -1.98
N ARG A 94 -8.83 1.62 -1.81
CA ARG A 94 -8.70 2.43 -0.60
C ARG A 94 -9.23 1.63 0.60
N PRO A 95 -8.76 1.89 1.84
CA PRO A 95 -9.14 1.10 3.01
C PRO A 95 -10.66 0.92 3.15
N TRP A 96 -11.41 2.03 3.13
CA TRP A 96 -12.87 2.02 3.28
C TRP A 96 -13.60 1.25 2.18
N ASN A 97 -12.98 1.05 1.02
CA ASN A 97 -13.58 0.27 -0.06
C ASN A 97 -13.58 -1.25 0.22
N THR A 98 -12.97 -1.71 1.31
CA THR A 98 -12.91 -3.13 1.68
C THR A 98 -14.02 -3.56 2.63
N ALA A 99 -14.68 -2.66 3.36
CA ALA A 99 -15.66 -3.04 4.40
C ALA A 99 -15.15 -4.07 5.44
N LEU A 100 -13.83 -4.13 5.67
CA LEU A 100 -13.26 -4.94 6.74
C LEU A 100 -13.66 -4.35 8.10
N PRO A 101 -13.95 -5.20 9.11
CA PRO A 101 -14.50 -4.74 10.39
C PRO A 101 -13.54 -3.84 11.18
N TRP A 102 -12.23 -4.02 10.99
CA TRP A 102 -11.18 -3.24 11.64
C TRP A 102 -10.81 -1.95 10.90
N VAL A 103 -11.32 -1.75 9.67
CA VAL A 103 -11.08 -0.51 8.93
C VAL A 103 -12.04 0.57 9.42
N PRO A 104 -11.54 1.79 9.74
CA PRO A 104 -12.40 2.89 10.15
C PRO A 104 -13.52 3.18 9.14
N TYR A 105 -14.70 3.45 9.67
CA TYR A 105 -15.86 3.82 8.87
C TYR A 105 -15.64 5.16 8.16
N PHE A 106 -16.03 5.23 6.88
CA PHE A 106 -15.97 6.45 6.07
C PHE A 106 -17.36 7.04 5.82
N SER A 107 -18.29 6.25 5.27
CA SER A 107 -19.70 6.63 5.10
C SER A 107 -20.60 5.41 4.86
N LEU A 108 -21.89 5.53 5.19
CA LEU A 108 -22.85 4.43 5.12
C LEU A 108 -23.01 3.94 3.69
N LYS A 109 -23.13 4.88 2.75
CA LYS A 109 -23.20 4.61 1.32
C LYS A 109 -21.98 3.80 0.86
N ASN A 110 -20.77 4.22 1.24
CA ASN A 110 -19.55 3.52 0.84
C ASN A 110 -19.47 2.13 1.48
N THR A 111 -19.78 2.02 2.78
CA THR A 111 -19.79 0.73 3.48
C THR A 111 -20.76 -0.26 2.84
N ILE A 112 -21.99 0.15 2.51
CA ILE A 112 -22.98 -0.71 1.85
C ILE A 112 -22.45 -1.15 0.47
N GLN A 113 -21.98 -0.21 -0.35
CA GLN A 113 -21.43 -0.51 -1.68
C GLN A 113 -20.27 -1.51 -1.61
N SER A 114 -19.37 -1.33 -0.64
CA SER A 114 -18.22 -2.21 -0.43
C SER A 114 -18.61 -3.59 0.06
N LYS A 115 -19.57 -3.70 0.98
CA LYS A 115 -20.12 -4.99 1.43
C LYS A 115 -20.75 -5.76 0.27
N VAL A 116 -21.54 -5.08 -0.57
CA VAL A 116 -22.14 -5.71 -1.77
C VAL A 116 -21.07 -6.19 -2.74
N LYS A 117 -20.03 -5.38 -2.98
CA LYS A 117 -18.92 -5.75 -3.88
C LYS A 117 -18.11 -6.94 -3.36
N GLN A 118 -17.77 -6.93 -2.07
CA GLN A 118 -17.12 -8.05 -1.36
C GLN A 118 -17.95 -9.34 -1.49
N TYR A 119 -19.25 -9.27 -1.19
CA TYR A 119 -20.14 -10.41 -1.28
C TYR A 119 -20.16 -11.02 -2.69
N LYS A 120 -20.33 -10.18 -3.72
CA LYS A 120 -20.27 -10.64 -5.13
C LYS A 120 -18.95 -11.33 -5.49
N LEU A 121 -17.82 -10.86 -4.95
CA LEU A 121 -16.52 -11.49 -5.19
C LEU A 121 -16.40 -12.83 -4.45
N SER A 122 -16.94 -12.94 -3.24
CA SER A 122 -16.87 -14.18 -2.44
C SER A 122 -17.63 -15.37 -3.07
N LEU A 123 -18.64 -15.08 -3.87
CA LEU A 123 -19.44 -16.06 -4.62
C LEU A 123 -18.72 -16.60 -5.87
N ARG A 124 -17.62 -15.97 -6.30
CA ARG A 124 -16.76 -16.48 -7.37
C ARG A 124 -15.75 -17.48 -6.81
#